data_AF-A0A960HRJ2-F1
#
_entry.id   AF-A0A960HRJ2-F1
#
_cell.length_a   1.000
_cell.length_b   1.000
_cell.length_c   1.000
_cell.angle_alpha   90.00
_cell.angle_beta   90.00
_cell.angle_gamma   90.00
#
_symmetry.space_group_name_H-M   'P 1'
#
loop_
_entity.id
_entity.type
_entity.pdbx_description
1 polymer ?
#
loop_
_entity_poly.entity_id
_entity_poly.type
_entity_poly.pdbx_seq_one_letter_code
_entity_poly.pdbx_strand_id
1 'polypeptide(L)'
;MIRRRWNDLRVGHHVLVHDDDDPSLPLAPGKVTNVDRGAGSNDVTIRISPQQGPARLVQPSRLAVHLDDGEPTERCWRCETRHP
;
A
#
# COMPACT_ATOMS: atom_id res chain seq x y z
N MET A 1 9.14 0.95 -1.67
CA MET A 1 9.12 1.56 -0.33
C MET A 1 10.23 1.02 0.58
N ILE A 2 10.82 1.86 1.43
CA ILE A 2 11.86 1.51 2.44
C ILE A 2 11.18 1.24 3.81
N ARG A 3 11.73 0.33 4.64
CA ARG A 3 11.20 -0.03 5.97
C ARG A 3 10.88 1.16 6.89
N ARG A 4 11.67 2.24 6.85
CA ARG A 4 11.39 3.47 7.62
C ARG A 4 10.08 4.13 7.16
N ARG A 5 9.93 4.37 5.85
CA ARG A 5 8.70 4.93 5.25
C ARG A 5 7.45 4.11 5.57
N TRP A 6 7.57 2.77 5.63
CA TRP A 6 6.48 1.89 6.08
C TRP A 6 6.09 2.15 7.54
N ASN A 7 7.05 2.24 8.45
CA ASN A 7 6.78 2.51 9.87
C ASN A 7 6.29 3.96 10.11
N ASP A 8 6.44 4.84 9.11
CA ASP A 8 5.96 6.21 9.14
C ASP A 8 4.49 6.35 8.70
N LEU A 9 3.86 5.28 8.21
CA LEU A 9 2.42 5.29 7.90
C LEU A 9 1.57 5.61 9.13
N ARG A 10 0.52 6.39 8.93
CA ARG A 10 -0.44 6.82 9.95
C ARG A 10 -1.85 6.60 9.45
N VAL A 11 -2.77 6.34 10.38
CA VAL A 11 -4.22 6.32 10.08
C VAL A 11 -4.59 7.64 9.41
N GLY A 12 -5.32 7.54 8.30
CA GLY A 12 -5.73 8.68 7.50
C GLY A 12 -4.87 8.95 6.26
N HIS A 13 -3.65 8.43 6.18
CA HIS A 13 -2.81 8.58 4.98
C HIS A 13 -3.48 7.94 3.76
N HIS A 14 -3.40 8.64 2.63
CA HIS A 14 -3.69 8.11 1.31
C HIS A 14 -2.47 7.40 0.75
N VAL A 15 -2.71 6.26 0.12
CA VAL A 15 -1.68 5.33 -0.31
C VAL A 15 -2.12 4.63 -1.58
N LEU A 16 -1.14 4.16 -2.35
CA LEU A 16 -1.36 3.22 -3.45
C LEU A 16 -0.89 1.84 -3.00
N VAL A 17 -1.72 0.81 -3.22
CA VAL A 17 -1.47 -0.54 -2.70
C VAL A 17 -1.48 -1.54 -3.85
N HIS A 18 -0.51 -2.46 -3.88
CA HIS A 18 -0.66 -3.65 -4.69
C HIS A 18 -1.66 -4.58 -4.03
N ASP A 19 -2.81 -4.75 -4.68
CA ASP A 19 -3.85 -5.66 -4.23
C ASP A 19 -3.48 -7.09 -4.60
N ASP A 20 -2.97 -7.86 -3.64
CA ASP A 20 -2.51 -9.25 -3.86
C ASP A 20 -3.67 -10.18 -4.27
N ASP A 21 -4.93 -9.79 -4.01
CA ASP A 21 -6.14 -10.54 -4.41
C ASP A 21 -6.63 -10.19 -5.82
N ASP A 22 -6.06 -9.15 -6.46
CA ASP A 22 -6.33 -8.81 -7.86
C ASP A 22 -5.21 -9.38 -8.75
N PRO A 23 -5.50 -10.34 -9.66
CA PRO A 23 -4.49 -10.94 -10.52
C PRO A 23 -3.89 -9.94 -11.53
N SER A 24 -4.58 -8.84 -11.84
CA SER A 24 -4.01 -7.73 -12.63
C SER A 24 -3.00 -6.90 -11.81
N LEU A 25 -3.01 -7.09 -10.48
CA LEU A 25 -2.10 -6.49 -9.50
C LEU A 25 -1.95 -4.96 -9.71
N PRO A 26 -3.04 -4.21 -9.97
CA PRO A 26 -2.96 -2.78 -10.20
C PRO A 26 -2.66 -2.07 -8.87
N LEU A 27 -2.13 -0.85 -8.96
CA LEU A 27 -2.05 0.02 -7.78
C LEU A 27 -3.46 0.52 -7.44
N ALA A 28 -4.03 -0.02 -6.38
CA ALA A 28 -5.34 0.39 -5.87
C ALA A 28 -5.17 1.59 -4.92
N PRO A 29 -5.90 2.69 -5.14
CA PRO A 29 -5.94 3.78 -4.17
C PRO A 29 -6.62 3.32 -2.88
N GLY A 30 -6.00 3.66 -1.76
CA GLY A 30 -6.45 3.25 -0.45
C GLY A 30 -6.21 4.30 0.63
N LYS A 31 -6.84 4.08 1.78
CA LYS A 31 -6.66 4.89 2.98
C LYS A 31 -6.29 4.01 4.16
N VAL A 32 -5.23 4.37 4.87
CA VAL A 32 -4.81 3.66 6.08
C VAL A 32 -5.91 3.83 7.14
N THR A 33 -6.43 2.71 7.64
CA THR A 33 -7.50 2.67 8.65
C THR A 33 -7.01 2.22 10.01
N ASN A 34 -5.97 1.38 10.04
CA ASN A 34 -5.33 0.94 11.27
C ASN A 34 -3.81 0.83 11.10
N VAL A 35 -3.08 1.10 12.18
CA VAL A 35 -1.64 0.89 12.30
C VAL A 35 -1.38 0.28 13.68
N ASP A 36 -1.09 -1.02 13.72
CA ASP A 36 -0.61 -1.69 14.92
C ASP A 36 0.92 -1.59 14.99
N ARG A 37 1.46 -1.13 16.12
CA ARG A 37 2.88 -0.79 16.25
C ARG A 37 3.65 -1.93 16.92
N GLY A 38 4.51 -2.60 16.16
CA GLY A 38 5.45 -3.60 16.67
C GLY A 38 6.87 -3.05 16.84
N ALA A 39 7.72 -3.75 17.61
CA ALA A 39 9.11 -3.38 17.92
C ALA A 39 10.07 -3.34 16.70
N GLY A 40 9.55 -3.49 15.48
CA GLY A 40 10.36 -3.43 14.27
C GLY A 40 9.57 -3.12 13.00
N SER A 41 8.36 -3.64 12.91
CA SER A 41 7.41 -3.33 11.84
C SER A 41 6.08 -2.94 12.45
N ASN A 42 5.41 -1.98 11.82
CA ASN A 42 3.98 -1.86 12.02
C ASN A 42 3.24 -2.88 11.14
N ASP A 43 2.10 -3.34 11.61
CA ASP A 43 1.08 -3.98 10.78
C ASP A 43 0.05 -2.92 10.39
N VAL A 44 -0.33 -2.91 9.11
CA VAL A 44 -1.13 -1.81 8.55
C VAL A 44 -2.37 -2.40 7.89
N THR A 45 -3.53 -1.84 8.21
CA THR A 45 -4.79 -2.16 7.55
C THR A 45 -5.19 -0.99 6.66
N ILE A 46 -5.51 -1.30 5.41
CA ILE A 46 -5.85 -0.29 4.40
C ILE A 46 -7.23 -0.60 3.85
N ARG A 47 -8.08 0.42 3.78
CA ARG A 47 -9.34 0.33 3.06
C ARG A 47 -9.09 0.74 1.62
N ILE A 48 -9.32 -0.18 0.70
CA ILE A 48 -9.29 0.08 -0.73
C ILE A 48 -10.71 0.13 -1.27
N SER A 49 -10.92 0.97 -2.28
CA SER A 49 -12.17 1.03 -3.05
C SER A 49 -11.82 0.73 -4.49
N PRO A 50 -11.90 -0.55 -4.93
CA PRO A 50 -11.61 -0.89 -6.32
C PRO A 50 -12.58 -0.18 -7.26
N GLN A 51 -12.17 0.09 -8.50
CA GLN A 51 -13.06 0.71 -9.51
C GLN A 51 -14.32 -0.13 -9.75
N GLN A 52 -14.21 -1.44 -9.57
CA GLN A 52 -15.32 -2.38 -9.65
C GLN A 52 -15.37 -3.20 -8.37
N GLY A 53 -16.50 -3.16 -7.67
CA GLY A 53 -16.75 -3.96 -6.47
C GLY A 53 -16.83 -3.16 -5.17
N PRO A 54 -17.15 -3.84 -4.06
CA PRO A 54 -17.27 -3.19 -2.75
C PRO A 54 -15.90 -2.78 -2.22
N ALA A 55 -15.88 -1.71 -1.40
CA ALA A 55 -14.71 -1.38 -0.62
C ALA A 55 -14.38 -2.54 0.33
N ARG A 56 -13.09 -2.86 0.47
CA ARG A 56 -12.61 -3.93 1.35
C ARG A 56 -11.41 -3.48 2.16
N LEU A 57 -11.19 -4.18 3.28
CA LEU A 57 -10.01 -4.02 4.11
C LEU A 57 -8.96 -5.05 3.66
N VAL A 58 -7.74 -4.59 3.47
CA VAL A 58 -6.59 -5.44 3.13
C VAL A 58 -5.48 -5.21 4.15
N GLN A 59 -4.73 -6.27 4.41
CA GLN A 59 -3.46 -6.23 5.15
C GLN A 59 -2.35 -6.55 4.14
N PRO A 60 -1.83 -5.54 3.45
CA PRO A 60 -0.89 -5.78 2.37
C PRO A 60 0.42 -6.33 2.92
N SER A 61 1.03 -7.17 2.09
CA SER A 61 2.41 -7.59 2.27
C SER A 61 3.32 -6.38 2.53
N ARG A 62 4.34 -6.57 3.37
CA ARG A 62 5.28 -5.49 3.66
C ARG A 62 5.88 -4.93 2.36
N LEU A 63 5.99 -3.61 2.27
CA LEU A 63 6.53 -2.87 1.11
C LEU A 63 5.64 -2.88 -0.14
N ALA A 64 4.43 -3.45 -0.09
CA ALA A 64 3.45 -3.41 -1.17
C ALA A 64 2.59 -2.13 -1.18
N VAL A 65 3.01 -1.11 -0.42
CA VAL A 65 2.31 0.16 -0.23
C VAL A 65 3.23 1.30 -0.61
N HIS A 66 2.67 2.30 -1.28
CA HIS A 66 3.31 3.56 -1.65
C HIS A 66 2.55 4.71 -1.00
N LEU A 67 3.26 5.75 -0.57
CA LEU A 67 2.58 6.99 -0.17
C LEU A 67 2.02 7.65 -1.43
N ASP A 68 0.78 8.12 -1.35
CA ASP A 68 0.17 8.90 -2.43
C ASP A 68 0.53 10.38 -2.23
N ASP A 69 1.84 10.68 -2.29
CA ASP A 69 2.39 12.04 -2.17
C ASP A 69 2.50 12.76 -3.53
N GLY A 70 1.99 12.14 -4.60
CA GLY A 70 2.02 12.68 -5.95
C GLY A 70 3.37 12.54 -6.67
N GLU A 71 4.34 11.82 -6.09
CA GLU A 71 5.62 11.47 -6.71
C GLU A 71 5.58 10.00 -7.22
N PRO A 72 5.10 9.74 -8.45
CA PRO A 72 5.12 8.40 -9.05
C PRO A 72 6.54 7.87 -9.34
N THR A 73 7.58 8.60 -8.92
CA THR A 73 8.98 8.26 -9.17
C THR A 73 9.58 7.35 -8.09
N GLU A 74 8.85 6.99 -7.04
CA GLU A 74 9.31 6.00 -6.07
C GLU A 74 9.54 4.64 -6.75
N ARG A 75 10.82 4.30 -6.91
CA ARG A 75 11.29 3.00 -7.42
C ARG A 75 10.90 1.88 -6.48
N CYS A 76 9.76 1.25 -6.74
CA CYS A 76 9.37 0.03 -6.08
C CYS A 76 9.83 -1.16 -6.91
N TRP A 77 10.52 -2.10 -6.28
CA TRP A 77 11.00 -3.32 -6.92
C TRP A 77 9.87 -4.13 -7.63
N ARG A 78 8.63 -4.08 -7.11
CA ARG A 78 7.44 -4.68 -7.76
C ARG A 78 6.93 -3.89 -8.98
N CYS A 79 7.19 -2.59 -9.05
CA CYS A 79 6.88 -1.75 -10.21
C CYS A 79 7.98 -1.84 -11.28
N GLU A 80 9.26 -1.93 -10.87
CA GLU A 80 10.40 -2.11 -11.79
C GLU A 80 10.33 -3.45 -12.53
N THR A 81 9.85 -4.51 -11.88
CA THR A 81 9.63 -5.81 -12.53
C THR A 81 8.46 -5.84 -13.53
N ARG A 82 7.65 -4.77 -13.62
CA ARG A 82 6.53 -4.65 -14.58
C ARG A 82 6.88 -3.90 -15.88
N HIS A 83 8.04 -3.27 -15.96
CA HIS A 83 8.50 -2.55 -17.15
C HIS A 83 9.84 -3.15 -17.67
N PRO A 84 9.81 -4.16 -18.55
CA PRO A 84 10.93 -4.40 -19.46
C PRO A 84 11.08 -3.27 -20.49
#